data_AF-A0A7C7MWS7-F1
#
_entry.id   AF-A0A7C7MWS7-F1
#
_cell.length_a   1.000
_cell.length_b   1.000
_cell.length_c   1.000
_cell.angle_alpha   90.00
_cell.angle_beta   90.00
_cell.angle_gamma   90.00
#
_symmetry.space_group_name_H-M   'P 1'
#
loop_
_entity.id
_entity.type
_entity.pdbx_description
1 polymer ?
#
loop_
_entity_poly.entity_id
_entity_poly.type
_entity_poly.pdbx_seq_one_letter_code
_entity_poly.pdbx_strand_id
1 'polypeptide(L)'
;MPNLHKLFFIVFFVLFSVLTAATITSVQPGDWEVPSTWDSAPAIPTSADDVIIAHAVSVPAHDPIYMKNLTINAGTTLDASGTSTKIIVKGNWLNNGTFLKSGSGTVTFSSTVADQSVDPGGSTFPALVLSNLGFSITISDHINIDGNLTLNAGILDLNADNKNVNIAGHVVITSGAAWTKGSGIVTFDGDEQNFTDNNGLANNIGDIVVDTP
;
A
#
# COMPACT_ATOMS: atom_id res chain seq x y z
N MET A 1 -68.78 -15.98 -18.87
CA MET A 1 -67.38 -16.43 -19.03
C MET A 1 -66.51 -15.43 -18.28
N PRO A 2 -65.79 -15.81 -17.21
CA PRO A 2 -65.06 -14.85 -16.40
C PRO A 2 -63.73 -14.44 -17.06
N ASN A 3 -63.43 -13.14 -17.03
CA ASN A 3 -62.20 -12.55 -17.55
C ASN A 3 -60.98 -13.01 -16.74
N LEU A 4 -60.05 -13.68 -17.41
CA LEU A 4 -58.77 -14.12 -16.87
C LEU A 4 -57.86 -12.89 -16.70
N HIS A 5 -57.69 -12.44 -15.45
CA HIS A 5 -56.66 -11.46 -15.10
C HIS A 5 -55.29 -12.09 -15.41
N LYS A 6 -54.62 -11.60 -16.47
CA LYS A 6 -53.23 -11.98 -16.77
C LYS A 6 -52.34 -11.40 -15.68
N LEU A 7 -51.89 -12.25 -14.77
CA LEU A 7 -50.90 -11.94 -13.76
C LEU A 7 -49.55 -11.74 -14.47
N PHE A 8 -49.07 -10.50 -14.54
CA PHE A 8 -47.74 -10.19 -15.07
C PHE A 8 -46.72 -10.48 -13.97
N PHE A 9 -45.99 -11.59 -14.07
CA PHE A 9 -44.82 -11.83 -13.23
C PHE A 9 -43.69 -10.94 -13.75
N ILE A 10 -43.42 -9.83 -13.07
CA ILE A 10 -42.19 -9.06 -13.26
C ILE A 10 -41.09 -9.87 -12.57
N VAL A 11 -40.23 -10.52 -13.36
CA VAL A 11 -38.97 -11.08 -12.86
C VAL A 11 -38.02 -9.90 -12.64
N PHE A 12 -37.79 -9.53 -11.38
CA PHE A 12 -36.80 -8.52 -11.01
C PHE A 12 -35.42 -9.17 -11.05
N PHE A 13 -34.70 -8.99 -12.16
CA PHE A 13 -33.26 -9.29 -12.21
C PHE A 13 -32.54 -8.16 -11.47
N VAL A 14 -32.14 -8.41 -10.21
CA VAL A 14 -31.10 -7.61 -9.59
C VAL A 14 -29.82 -7.94 -10.34
N LEU A 15 -29.38 -7.03 -11.21
CA LEU A 15 -28.07 -7.12 -11.83
C LEU A 15 -27.03 -6.89 -10.72
N PHE A 16 -26.57 -7.96 -10.09
CA PHE A 16 -25.35 -7.88 -9.28
C PHE A 16 -24.20 -7.76 -10.28
N SER A 17 -23.77 -6.53 -10.56
CA SER A 17 -22.46 -6.33 -11.18
C SER A 17 -21.43 -6.80 -10.16
N VAL A 18 -20.76 -7.92 -10.45
CA VAL A 18 -19.47 -8.19 -9.83
C VAL A 18 -18.54 -7.10 -10.35
N LEU A 19 -18.25 -6.08 -9.53
CA LEU A 19 -17.18 -5.12 -9.83
C LEU A 19 -15.87 -5.89 -9.70
N THR A 20 -15.46 -6.56 -10.78
CA THR A 20 -14.06 -6.98 -10.91
C THR A 20 -13.22 -5.72 -10.98
N ALA A 21 -12.09 -5.69 -10.27
CA ALA A 21 -11.17 -4.56 -10.34
C ALA A 21 -10.82 -4.28 -11.81
N ALA A 22 -10.93 -3.01 -12.22
CA ALA A 22 -10.47 -2.61 -13.55
C ALA A 22 -8.95 -2.46 -13.51
N THR A 23 -8.26 -2.88 -14.57
CA THR A 23 -6.85 -2.55 -14.76
C THR A 23 -6.75 -1.20 -15.44
N ILE A 24 -6.02 -0.26 -14.84
CA ILE A 24 -5.77 1.07 -15.39
C ILE A 24 -4.27 1.26 -15.58
N THR A 25 -3.85 1.54 -16.80
CA THR A 25 -2.43 1.64 -17.18
C THR A 25 -2.08 3.05 -17.61
N SER A 26 -0.94 3.59 -17.16
CA SER A 26 -0.48 4.88 -17.68
C SER A 26 -0.05 4.76 -19.14
N VAL A 27 -0.52 5.65 -20.02
CA VAL A 27 -0.28 5.62 -21.48
C VAL A 27 0.71 6.67 -21.95
N GLN A 28 1.05 7.62 -21.08
CA GLN A 28 2.05 8.64 -21.33
C GLN A 28 2.56 9.18 -19.98
N PRO A 29 3.70 9.89 -19.97
CA PRO A 29 4.10 10.63 -18.78
C PRO A 29 3.06 11.68 -18.39
N GLY A 30 2.81 11.85 -17.10
CA GLY A 30 1.82 12.80 -16.64
C GLY A 30 1.52 12.74 -15.15
N ASP A 31 0.65 13.63 -14.71
CA ASP A 31 0.19 13.64 -13.33
C ASP A 31 -0.89 12.59 -13.09
N TRP A 32 -0.89 11.99 -11.90
CA TRP A 32 -1.86 10.98 -11.48
C TRP A 32 -3.31 11.43 -11.69
N GLU A 33 -3.62 12.70 -11.42
CA GLU A 33 -4.98 13.23 -11.48
C GLU A 33 -5.35 13.77 -12.86
N VAL A 34 -4.45 13.70 -13.84
CA VAL A 34 -4.74 14.10 -15.21
C VAL A 34 -5.30 12.89 -15.98
N PRO A 35 -6.56 12.93 -16.45
CA PRO A 35 -7.18 11.76 -17.10
C PRO A 35 -6.43 11.26 -18.33
N SER A 36 -5.74 12.13 -19.06
CA SER A 36 -4.96 11.72 -20.24
C SER A 36 -3.73 10.88 -19.89
N THR A 37 -3.30 10.85 -18.64
CA THR A 37 -2.22 9.96 -18.18
C THR A 37 -2.62 8.49 -18.33
N TRP A 38 -3.93 8.17 -18.34
CA TRP A 38 -4.46 6.81 -18.22
C TRP A 38 -5.16 6.30 -19.48
N ASP A 39 -5.10 4.99 -19.73
CA ASP A 39 -5.78 4.28 -20.84
C ASP A 39 -7.31 4.28 -20.77
N SER A 40 -7.87 4.64 -19.63
CA SER A 40 -9.30 4.62 -19.33
C SER A 40 -9.90 6.02 -19.22
N ALA A 41 -9.27 7.02 -19.84
CA ALA A 41 -9.77 8.40 -19.87
C ALA A 41 -11.28 8.44 -20.20
N PRO A 42 -12.11 9.12 -19.39
CA PRO A 42 -11.74 10.14 -18.40
C PRO A 42 -11.48 9.62 -16.97
N ALA A 43 -11.41 8.32 -16.74
CA ALA A 43 -11.22 7.77 -15.40
C ALA A 43 -9.80 8.05 -14.86
N ILE A 44 -9.74 8.36 -13.56
CA ILE A 44 -8.52 8.41 -12.75
C ILE A 44 -8.57 7.19 -11.83
N PRO A 45 -7.44 6.52 -11.56
CA PRO A 45 -7.44 5.37 -10.66
C PRO A 45 -8.04 5.66 -9.28
N THR A 46 -8.78 4.68 -8.79
CA THR A 46 -9.43 4.69 -7.48
C THR A 46 -9.02 3.47 -6.66
N SER A 47 -9.47 3.40 -5.41
CA SER A 47 -9.24 2.25 -4.52
C SER A 47 -9.80 0.91 -5.03
N ALA A 48 -10.59 0.90 -6.12
CA ALA A 48 -11.13 -0.31 -6.72
C ALA A 48 -10.25 -0.86 -7.86
N ASP A 49 -9.26 -0.08 -8.34
CA ASP A 49 -8.57 -0.34 -9.59
C ASP A 49 -7.17 -0.92 -9.36
N ASP A 50 -6.78 -1.85 -10.24
CA ASP A 50 -5.43 -2.39 -10.33
C ASP A 50 -4.61 -1.48 -11.25
N VAL A 51 -3.65 -0.74 -10.68
CA VAL A 51 -2.90 0.29 -11.40
C VAL A 51 -1.57 -0.23 -11.91
N ILE A 52 -1.27 0.05 -13.17
CA ILE A 52 0.01 -0.25 -13.81
C ILE A 52 0.68 1.07 -14.24
N ILE A 53 1.86 1.34 -13.68
CA ILE A 53 2.72 2.44 -14.07
C ILE A 53 3.62 1.98 -15.21
N ALA A 54 3.21 2.27 -16.45
CA ALA A 54 3.96 1.94 -17.67
C ALA A 54 4.75 3.14 -18.26
N HIS A 55 4.59 4.32 -17.66
CA HIS A 55 5.29 5.57 -17.98
C HIS A 55 5.63 6.33 -16.69
N ALA A 56 6.37 7.44 -16.77
CA ALA A 56 6.65 8.29 -15.62
C ALA A 56 5.38 9.01 -15.12
N VAL A 57 4.90 8.70 -13.91
CA VAL A 57 3.68 9.29 -13.33
C VAL A 57 4.05 10.08 -12.08
N SER A 58 3.64 11.35 -11.98
CA SER A 58 3.81 12.16 -10.77
C SER A 58 2.62 12.02 -9.83
N VAL A 59 2.89 11.95 -8.52
CA VAL A 59 1.89 11.94 -7.46
C VAL A 59 1.66 13.38 -6.97
N PRO A 60 0.41 13.85 -6.86
CA PRO A 60 0.12 15.19 -6.39
C PRO A 60 0.48 15.39 -4.90
N ALA A 61 0.92 16.60 -4.57
CA ALA A 61 1.35 17.01 -3.24
C ALA A 61 0.18 17.54 -2.36
N HIS A 62 -0.95 16.83 -2.33
CA HIS A 62 -2.13 17.25 -1.57
C HIS A 62 -2.96 16.08 -1.00
N ASP A 63 -4.19 15.93 -1.47
CA ASP A 63 -5.08 14.82 -1.15
C ASP A 63 -4.47 13.47 -1.54
N PRO A 64 -4.78 12.39 -0.80
CA PRO A 64 -4.23 11.08 -1.10
C PRO A 64 -4.70 10.52 -2.45
N ILE A 65 -3.81 9.83 -3.13
CA ILE A 65 -4.17 8.95 -4.25
C ILE A 65 -4.48 7.54 -3.74
N TYR A 66 -5.35 6.83 -4.46
CA TYR A 66 -5.83 5.51 -4.06
C TYR A 66 -5.68 4.50 -5.18
N MET A 67 -5.37 3.26 -4.82
CA MET A 67 -5.45 2.11 -5.72
C MET A 67 -5.81 0.85 -4.95
N LYS A 68 -6.31 -0.16 -5.67
CA LYS A 68 -6.35 -1.53 -5.17
C LYS A 68 -4.95 -2.10 -5.21
N ASN A 69 -4.49 -2.56 -6.37
CA ASN A 69 -3.12 -3.04 -6.54
C ASN A 69 -2.27 -1.96 -7.25
N LEU A 70 -0.97 -1.93 -6.97
CA LEU A 70 0.00 -1.12 -7.70
C LEU A 70 1.07 -2.03 -8.32
N THR A 71 1.32 -1.87 -9.62
CA THR A 71 2.49 -2.40 -10.31
C THR A 71 3.28 -1.26 -10.94
N ILE A 72 4.55 -1.12 -10.59
CA ILE A 72 5.48 -0.23 -11.31
C ILE A 72 6.30 -1.10 -12.25
N ASN A 73 6.17 -0.89 -13.56
CA ASN A 73 6.88 -1.69 -14.55
C ASN A 73 8.38 -1.37 -14.57
N ALA A 74 9.18 -2.34 -15.02
CA ALA A 74 10.60 -2.12 -15.22
C ALA A 74 10.86 -0.95 -16.19
N GLY A 75 11.80 -0.08 -15.81
CA GLY A 75 12.17 1.11 -16.60
C GLY A 75 11.19 2.29 -16.49
N THR A 76 10.21 2.24 -15.59
CA THR A 76 9.23 3.33 -15.36
C THR A 76 9.36 3.90 -13.96
N THR A 77 8.65 5.00 -13.68
CA THR A 77 8.78 5.71 -12.41
C THR A 77 7.42 6.16 -11.90
N LEU A 78 7.15 5.85 -10.64
CA LEU A 78 6.14 6.56 -9.85
C LEU A 78 6.87 7.62 -9.00
N ASP A 79 6.66 8.89 -9.32
CA ASP A 79 7.33 10.01 -8.70
C ASP A 79 6.46 10.67 -7.63
N ALA A 80 6.71 10.32 -6.38
CA ALA A 80 6.12 10.94 -5.19
C ALA A 80 7.11 11.86 -4.45
N SER A 81 8.06 12.48 -5.17
CA SER A 81 9.03 13.43 -4.62
C SER A 81 8.44 14.78 -4.22
N GLY A 82 7.17 15.05 -4.55
CA GLY A 82 6.41 16.17 -4.03
C GLY A 82 6.33 16.17 -2.49
N THR A 83 6.26 17.35 -1.89
CA THR A 83 6.15 17.49 -0.42
C THR A 83 4.85 16.90 0.08
N SER A 84 4.90 16.07 1.13
CA SER A 84 3.70 15.55 1.81
C SER A 84 2.75 14.75 0.90
N THR A 85 3.30 14.07 -0.12
CA THR A 85 2.57 13.11 -0.97
C THR A 85 2.00 11.97 -0.13
N LYS A 86 0.79 11.52 -0.47
CA LYS A 86 0.08 10.48 0.28
C LYS A 86 -0.44 9.42 -0.69
N ILE A 87 -0.04 8.16 -0.47
CA ILE A 87 -0.43 7.03 -1.30
C ILE A 87 -1.13 6.00 -0.42
N ILE A 88 -2.33 5.57 -0.81
CA ILE A 88 -3.11 4.58 -0.07
C ILE A 88 -3.37 3.36 -0.96
N VAL A 89 -2.84 2.21 -0.56
CA VAL A 89 -2.93 0.94 -1.30
C VAL A 89 -3.83 -0.03 -0.54
N LYS A 90 -4.88 -0.54 -1.22
CA LYS A 90 -5.86 -1.49 -0.64
C LYS A 90 -5.53 -2.96 -0.92
N GLY A 91 -4.59 -3.24 -1.82
CA GLY A 91 -4.10 -4.54 -2.23
C GLY A 91 -2.57 -4.56 -2.32
N ASN A 92 -2.01 -5.33 -3.25
CA ASN A 92 -0.58 -5.56 -3.33
C ASN A 92 0.19 -4.37 -3.92
N TRP A 93 1.45 -4.24 -3.53
CA TRP A 93 2.42 -3.34 -4.13
C TRP A 93 3.54 -4.17 -4.75
N LEU A 94 3.75 -4.02 -6.06
CA LEU A 94 4.84 -4.65 -6.80
C LEU A 94 5.64 -3.56 -7.53
N ASN A 95 6.89 -3.33 -7.11
CA ASN A 95 7.76 -2.39 -7.79
C ASN A 95 8.86 -3.12 -8.57
N ASN A 96 8.74 -3.17 -9.89
CA ASN A 96 9.82 -3.63 -10.78
C ASN A 96 10.63 -2.46 -11.38
N GLY A 97 10.24 -1.22 -11.09
CA GLY A 97 10.79 0.00 -11.66
C GLY A 97 11.41 0.89 -10.59
N THR A 98 11.00 2.16 -10.57
CA THR A 98 11.51 3.14 -9.60
C THR A 98 10.35 3.81 -8.87
N PHE A 99 10.42 3.85 -7.55
CA PHE A 99 9.57 4.70 -6.71
C PHE A 99 10.44 5.83 -6.14
N LEU A 100 10.13 7.07 -6.52
CA LEU A 100 10.75 8.25 -5.91
C LEU A 100 9.84 8.78 -4.81
N LYS A 101 10.44 9.24 -3.72
CA LYS A 101 9.72 9.72 -2.54
C LYS A 101 10.30 11.02 -2.00
N SER A 102 9.47 11.81 -1.32
CA SER A 102 9.94 12.86 -0.42
C SER A 102 10.06 12.34 1.01
N GLY A 103 10.93 12.95 1.82
CA GLY A 103 11.05 12.61 3.25
C GLY A 103 9.80 12.92 4.07
N SER A 104 8.92 13.81 3.58
CA SER A 104 7.66 14.16 4.23
C SER A 104 6.43 13.40 3.70
N GLY A 105 6.62 12.50 2.72
CA GLY A 105 5.53 11.69 2.16
C GLY A 105 5.05 10.60 3.11
N THR A 106 3.96 9.92 2.74
CA THR A 106 3.44 8.77 3.48
C THR A 106 2.85 7.73 2.52
N VAL A 107 3.21 6.46 2.72
CA VAL A 107 2.53 5.33 2.07
C VAL A 107 1.74 4.55 3.12
N THR A 108 0.47 4.26 2.83
CA THR A 108 -0.42 3.53 3.72
C THR A 108 -0.93 2.25 3.07
N PHE A 109 -0.69 1.13 3.74
CA PHE A 109 -1.28 -0.17 3.44
C PHE A 109 -2.48 -0.38 4.37
N SER A 110 -3.67 -0.61 3.80
CA SER A 110 -4.93 -0.60 4.57
C SER A 110 -6.00 -1.53 3.99
N SER A 111 -5.61 -2.75 3.62
CA SER A 111 -6.57 -3.77 3.19
C SER A 111 -7.49 -4.17 4.34
N THR A 112 -8.78 -4.34 4.05
CA THR A 112 -9.79 -4.83 4.98
C THR A 112 -10.47 -6.10 4.47
N VAL A 113 -9.91 -6.73 3.44
CA VAL A 113 -10.55 -7.87 2.75
C VAL A 113 -9.61 -9.04 2.46
N ALA A 114 -8.29 -8.81 2.50
CA ALA A 114 -7.27 -9.82 2.20
C ALA A 114 -5.91 -9.41 2.75
N ASP A 115 -4.98 -10.37 2.86
CA ASP A 115 -3.57 -10.08 3.10
C ASP A 115 -2.96 -9.26 1.95
N GLN A 116 -1.98 -8.42 2.25
CA GLN A 116 -1.22 -7.65 1.26
C GLN A 116 0.22 -8.17 1.16
N SER A 117 0.72 -8.24 -0.07
CA SER A 117 2.15 -8.42 -0.36
C SER A 117 2.74 -7.10 -0.83
N VAL A 118 3.89 -6.73 -0.27
CA VAL A 118 4.63 -5.52 -0.60
C VAL A 118 6.02 -5.91 -1.05
N ASP A 119 6.29 -5.72 -2.33
CA ASP A 119 7.63 -5.81 -2.92
C ASP A 119 8.19 -4.40 -3.19
N PRO A 120 9.14 -3.92 -2.36
CA PRO A 120 9.75 -2.61 -2.51
C PRO A 120 10.50 -2.38 -3.82
N GLY A 121 10.94 -3.43 -4.51
CA GLY A 121 11.77 -3.30 -5.71
C GLY A 121 13.11 -2.62 -5.47
N GLY A 122 13.65 -2.74 -4.26
CA GLY A 122 14.86 -2.02 -3.82
C GLY A 122 14.69 -0.50 -3.64
N SER A 123 13.48 0.05 -3.83
CA SER A 123 13.21 1.47 -3.53
C SER A 123 12.96 1.69 -2.04
N THR A 124 13.30 2.89 -1.56
CA THR A 124 13.07 3.32 -0.18
C THR A 124 11.64 3.87 0.00
N PHE A 125 11.05 3.67 1.18
CA PHE A 125 9.74 4.21 1.57
C PHE A 125 9.88 5.45 2.47
N PRO A 126 8.91 6.39 2.42
CA PRO A 126 8.87 7.53 3.33
C PRO A 126 8.29 7.04 4.67
N ALA A 127 7.49 7.84 5.37
CA ALA A 127 6.71 7.29 6.47
C ALA A 127 5.78 6.16 5.97
N LEU A 128 5.71 5.07 6.71
CA LEU A 128 4.91 3.90 6.38
C LEU A 128 3.85 3.63 7.45
N VAL A 129 2.60 3.51 7.02
CA VAL A 129 1.46 3.21 7.89
C VAL A 129 0.84 1.89 7.46
N LEU A 130 0.73 0.96 8.41
CA LEU A 130 0.17 -0.38 8.24
C LEU A 130 -1.15 -0.45 9.02
N SER A 131 -2.27 -0.69 8.34
CA SER A 131 -3.62 -0.62 8.90
C SER A 131 -4.52 -1.77 8.43
N ASN A 132 -3.96 -2.97 8.28
CA ASN A 132 -4.66 -4.13 7.72
C ASN A 132 -5.52 -4.84 8.76
N LEU A 133 -6.66 -4.26 9.11
CA LEU A 133 -7.49 -4.80 10.19
C LEU A 133 -7.93 -6.26 9.89
N GLY A 134 -7.41 -7.20 10.69
CA GLY A 134 -7.70 -8.63 10.57
C GLY A 134 -6.89 -9.38 9.51
N PHE A 135 -5.94 -8.70 8.85
CA PHE A 135 -5.12 -9.27 7.77
C PHE A 135 -3.64 -8.98 7.99
N SER A 136 -2.82 -9.73 7.27
CA SER A 136 -1.37 -9.59 7.28
C SER A 136 -0.86 -8.68 6.16
N ILE A 137 0.34 -8.15 6.37
CA ILE A 137 1.17 -7.48 5.37
C ILE A 137 2.50 -8.22 5.34
N THR A 138 2.78 -8.88 4.23
CA THR A 138 4.03 -9.59 3.99
C THR A 138 4.96 -8.73 3.15
N ILE A 139 6.19 -8.55 3.60
CA ILE A 139 7.23 -7.84 2.85
C ILE A 139 8.05 -8.86 2.04
N SER A 140 8.04 -8.72 0.71
CA SER A 140 8.56 -9.71 -0.24
C SER A 140 10.05 -9.56 -0.56
N ASP A 141 10.66 -8.42 -0.21
CA ASP A 141 12.13 -8.20 -0.26
C ASP A 141 12.58 -7.28 0.90
N HIS A 142 13.87 -7.02 1.01
CA HIS A 142 14.42 -6.05 1.95
C HIS A 142 13.72 -4.70 1.79
N ILE A 143 13.37 -4.07 2.91
CA ILE A 143 12.70 -2.78 2.92
C ILE A 143 13.52 -1.76 3.72
N ASN A 144 13.59 -0.55 3.18
CA ASN A 144 14.18 0.59 3.84
C ASN A 144 13.14 1.71 3.97
N ILE A 145 12.93 2.19 5.19
CA ILE A 145 11.92 3.17 5.58
C ILE A 145 12.64 4.38 6.18
N ASP A 146 12.78 5.44 5.40
CA ASP A 146 13.45 6.67 5.85
C ASP A 146 12.59 7.47 6.85
N GLY A 147 11.30 7.16 6.95
CA GLY A 147 10.36 7.83 7.84
C GLY A 147 9.90 6.96 9.02
N ASN A 148 8.87 7.42 9.72
CA ASN A 148 8.26 6.66 10.81
C ASN A 148 7.55 5.42 10.28
N LEU A 149 7.62 4.32 11.03
CA LEU A 149 6.81 3.13 10.81
C LEU A 149 5.70 3.06 11.88
N THR A 150 4.45 3.03 11.44
CA THR A 150 3.28 2.88 12.34
C THR A 150 2.48 1.64 11.99
N LEU A 151 2.41 0.69 12.90
CA LEU A 151 1.52 -0.47 12.86
C LEU A 151 0.25 -0.11 13.61
N ASN A 152 -0.74 0.40 12.90
CA ASN A 152 -2.01 0.81 13.47
C ASN A 152 -2.98 -0.38 13.67
N ALA A 153 -2.97 -1.33 12.74
CA ALA A 153 -3.75 -2.55 12.81
C ALA A 153 -3.17 -3.65 11.91
N GLY A 154 -3.53 -4.90 12.19
CA GLY A 154 -3.10 -6.06 11.42
C GLY A 154 -1.78 -6.65 11.90
N ILE A 155 -1.19 -7.49 11.05
CA ILE A 155 0.07 -8.18 11.32
C ILE A 155 1.09 -7.75 10.28
N LEU A 156 2.21 -7.16 10.70
CA LEU A 156 3.40 -7.10 9.85
C LEU A 156 4.10 -8.47 9.92
N ASP A 157 4.15 -9.18 8.81
CA ASP A 157 4.74 -10.51 8.73
C ASP A 157 6.06 -10.48 7.94
N LEU A 158 7.15 -10.64 8.68
CA LEU A 158 8.52 -10.73 8.15
C LEU A 158 9.08 -12.16 8.19
N ASN A 159 8.29 -13.13 8.64
CA ASN A 159 8.70 -14.53 8.72
C ASN A 159 8.81 -15.17 7.34
N ALA A 160 8.05 -14.66 6.36
CA ALA A 160 8.26 -15.00 4.97
C ALA A 160 9.62 -14.46 4.52
N ASP A 161 10.51 -15.37 4.13
CA ASP A 161 11.77 -15.10 3.43
C ASP A 161 12.81 -14.22 4.16
N ASN A 162 12.65 -14.02 5.48
CA ASN A 162 13.67 -13.49 6.41
C ASN A 162 14.31 -12.15 5.99
N LYS A 163 13.49 -11.14 5.68
CA LYS A 163 13.96 -9.84 5.18
C LYS A 163 14.62 -8.99 6.27
N ASN A 164 15.65 -8.23 5.90
CA ASN A 164 16.09 -7.12 6.73
C ASN A 164 15.15 -5.92 6.56
N VAL A 165 15.02 -5.15 7.64
CA VAL A 165 14.19 -3.96 7.72
C VAL A 165 15.06 -2.83 8.25
N ASN A 166 15.27 -1.80 7.44
CA ASN A 166 15.93 -0.57 7.83
C ASN A 166 14.87 0.49 8.13
N ILE A 167 15.02 1.19 9.26
CA ILE A 167 14.08 2.22 9.70
C ILE A 167 14.90 3.38 10.25
N ALA A 168 14.70 4.57 9.69
CA ALA A 168 15.34 5.80 10.18
C ALA A 168 14.41 6.63 11.10
N GLY A 169 13.09 6.42 11.02
CA GLY A 169 12.12 7.11 11.88
C GLY A 169 11.75 6.34 13.16
N HIS A 170 10.79 6.89 13.89
CA HIS A 170 10.21 6.21 15.06
C HIS A 170 9.35 5.01 14.65
N VAL A 171 9.26 4.03 15.54
CA VAL A 171 8.40 2.85 15.39
C VAL A 171 7.30 2.88 16.44
N VAL A 172 6.06 2.76 16.00
CA VAL A 172 4.89 2.64 16.87
C VAL A 172 4.09 1.41 16.50
N ILE A 173 3.85 0.53 17.48
CA ILE A 173 2.92 -0.59 17.38
C ILE A 173 1.71 -0.26 18.26
N THR A 174 0.57 -0.02 17.63
CA THR A 174 -0.71 0.23 18.32
C THR A 174 -1.22 -1.05 18.99
N SER A 175 -1.95 -0.91 20.09
CA SER A 175 -2.53 -2.05 20.80
C SER A 175 -3.39 -2.92 19.87
N GLY A 176 -3.13 -4.23 19.84
CA GLY A 176 -3.79 -5.20 18.97
C GLY A 176 -3.13 -5.37 17.60
N ALA A 177 -2.22 -4.50 17.18
CA ALA A 177 -1.37 -4.74 16.03
C ALA A 177 -0.20 -5.67 16.42
N ALA A 178 0.22 -6.53 15.50
CA ALA A 178 1.25 -7.52 15.75
C ALA A 178 2.43 -7.39 14.78
N TRP A 179 3.62 -7.74 15.29
CA TRP A 179 4.84 -7.87 14.52
C TRP A 179 5.31 -9.31 14.59
N THR A 180 5.28 -10.01 13.46
CA THR A 180 5.82 -11.36 13.34
C THR A 180 7.22 -11.27 12.76
N LYS A 181 8.22 -11.47 13.61
CA LYS A 181 9.63 -11.46 13.20
C LYS A 181 9.95 -12.61 12.24
N GLY A 182 10.89 -12.37 11.33
CA GLY A 182 11.65 -13.42 10.65
C GLY A 182 12.99 -13.67 11.32
N SER A 183 13.95 -14.16 10.53
CA SER A 183 15.37 -14.25 10.90
C SER A 183 16.25 -13.16 10.29
N GLY A 184 15.65 -12.19 9.59
CA GLY A 184 16.37 -10.98 9.14
C GLY A 184 16.59 -9.99 10.29
N ILE A 185 17.42 -8.99 10.04
CA ILE A 185 17.81 -7.97 11.03
C ILE A 185 16.89 -6.74 10.90
N VAL A 186 16.44 -6.22 12.04
CA VAL A 186 15.83 -4.90 12.14
C VAL A 186 16.92 -3.89 12.50
N THR A 187 17.21 -2.97 11.60
CA THR A 187 18.21 -1.92 11.78
C THR A 187 17.52 -0.59 12.04
N PHE A 188 17.83 0.02 13.17
CA PHE A 188 17.52 1.41 13.48
C PHE A 188 18.71 2.26 13.05
N ASP A 189 18.57 2.98 11.92
CA ASP A 189 19.65 3.72 11.25
C ASP A 189 19.42 5.26 11.19
N GLY A 190 18.52 5.76 12.03
CA GLY A 190 18.26 7.19 12.17
C GLY A 190 18.98 7.85 13.33
N ASP A 191 18.81 9.18 13.45
CA ASP A 191 19.35 9.96 14.56
C ASP A 191 18.60 9.65 15.88
N GLU A 192 17.43 10.28 16.08
CA GLU A 192 16.59 10.08 17.26
C GLU A 192 15.43 9.15 16.94
N GLN A 193 15.44 7.95 17.53
CA GLN A 193 14.42 6.94 17.29
C GLN A 193 13.79 6.44 18.59
N ASN A 194 12.46 6.41 18.60
CA ASN A 194 11.67 5.84 19.67
C ASN A 194 10.99 4.57 19.16
N PHE A 195 11.09 3.49 19.93
CA PHE A 195 10.29 2.29 19.73
C PHE A 195 9.20 2.25 20.80
N THR A 196 7.93 2.27 20.38
CA THR A 196 6.77 2.20 21.28
C THR A 196 5.89 1.02 20.89
N ASP A 197 5.70 0.09 21.82
CA ASP A 197 4.72 -0.98 21.69
C ASP A 197 3.63 -0.85 22.75
N ASN A 198 2.39 -0.64 22.29
CA ASN A 198 1.23 -0.41 23.15
C ASN A 198 0.43 -1.70 23.43
N ASN A 199 0.97 -2.87 23.11
CA ASN A 199 0.38 -4.14 23.50
C ASN A 199 0.63 -4.44 24.99
N GLY A 200 -0.28 -5.20 25.60
CA GLY A 200 -0.11 -5.66 26.99
C GLY A 200 1.11 -6.57 27.19
N LEU A 201 1.51 -7.26 26.12
CA LEU A 201 2.80 -7.93 25.98
C LEU A 201 3.46 -7.39 24.72
N ALA A 202 4.66 -6.83 24.87
CA ALA A 202 5.40 -6.29 23.73
C ALA A 202 5.73 -7.42 22.72
N ASN A 203 5.67 -7.07 21.44
CA ASN A 203 6.06 -7.93 20.35
C ASN A 203 7.56 -8.19 20.38
N ASN A 204 7.94 -9.40 19.95
CA ASN A 204 9.33 -9.71 19.66
C ASN A 204 9.64 -9.30 18.21
N ILE A 205 10.39 -8.20 18.04
CA ILE A 205 10.73 -7.68 16.71
C ILE A 205 11.95 -8.35 16.06
N GLY A 206 12.63 -9.25 16.78
CA GLY A 206 13.75 -10.04 16.27
C GLY A 206 15.12 -9.48 16.61
N ASP A 207 16.10 -9.80 15.77
CA ASP A 207 17.48 -9.37 15.95
C ASP A 207 17.60 -7.90 15.57
N ILE A 208 18.20 -7.10 16.44
CA ILE A 208 18.23 -5.65 16.32
C ILE A 208 19.67 -5.17 16.18
N VAL A 209 19.89 -4.26 15.23
CA VAL A 209 21.08 -3.42 15.15
C VAL A 209 20.66 -1.97 15.31
N VAL A 210 21.45 -1.21 16.07
CA VAL A 210 21.33 0.24 16.17
C VAL A 210 22.59 0.80 15.52
N ASP A 211 22.41 1.39 14.33
CA ASP A 211 23.48 1.91 13.47
C ASP A 211 23.30 3.42 13.33
N THR A 212 23.54 4.14 14.42
CA THR A 212 23.43 5.60 14.44
C THR A 212 24.54 6.22 13.58
N PRO A 213 24.23 7.21 12.73
CA PRO A 213 25.22 7.90 11.90
C PRO A 213 26.31 8.68 12.69
#